data_AF-A0A536DDK2-F1
#
_entry.id   AF-A0A536DDK2-F1
#
_cell.length_a   1.000
_cell.length_b   1.000
_cell.length_c   1.000
_cell.angle_alpha   90.00
_cell.angle_beta   90.00
_cell.angle_gamma   90.00
#
_symmetry.space_group_name_H-M   'P 1'
#
loop_
_entity.id
_entity.type
_entity.pdbx_description
1 polymer ?
#
loop_
_entity_poly.entity_id
_entity_poly.type
_entity_poly.pdbx_seq_one_letter_code
_entity_poly.pdbx_strand_id
1 'polypeptide(L)'
;MPVLSRTQVMVLSFLAAAWVAVVAILAVAPDVYDQALGLPIADRRPFEVAFLAALSIFLVIVATGVLRRWRWMFWLILVAFLAGVIRLPASALELAGAIPRQGPAWYVVLQGVIGAVQFVIGIAMLMGYRRSGLWGNF
;
A
#
# COMPACT_ATOMS: atom_id res chain seq x y z
N MET A 1 21.20 -15.32 11.76
CA MET A 1 19.89 -14.77 11.35
C MET A 1 19.80 -14.87 9.83
N PRO A 2 18.67 -15.31 9.23
CA PRO A 2 18.57 -15.35 7.78
C PRO A 2 18.78 -13.94 7.22
N VAL A 3 19.76 -13.76 6.33
CA VAL A 3 20.06 -12.46 5.74
C VAL A 3 18.93 -12.12 4.77
N LEU A 4 18.15 -11.10 5.10
CA LEU A 4 17.05 -10.61 4.25
C LEU A 4 17.61 -10.05 2.95
N SER A 5 16.93 -10.33 1.84
CA SER A 5 17.29 -9.71 0.57
C SER A 5 16.90 -8.25 0.54
N ARG A 6 17.62 -7.44 -0.26
CA ARG A 6 17.32 -6.02 -0.43
C ARG A 6 15.88 -5.79 -0.87
N THR A 7 15.36 -6.69 -1.72
CA THR A 7 13.94 -6.73 -2.13
C THR A 7 13.00 -6.96 -0.97
N GLN A 8 13.29 -7.94 -0.11
CA GLN A 8 12.49 -8.20 1.09
C GLN A 8 12.48 -6.99 2.01
N VAL A 9 13.65 -6.37 2.24
CA VAL A 9 13.76 -5.16 3.06
C VAL A 9 12.92 -4.02 2.47
N MET A 10 13.05 -3.70 1.18
CA MET A 10 12.27 -2.64 0.54
C MET A 10 10.75 -2.86 0.68
N VAL A 11 10.28 -4.07 0.40
CA VAL A 11 8.84 -4.39 0.47
C VAL A 11 8.34 -4.35 1.91
N LEU A 12 9.10 -4.90 2.88
CA LEU A 12 8.73 -4.90 4.29
C LEU A 12 8.75 -3.48 4.88
N SER A 13 9.74 -2.66 4.52
CA SER A 13 9.80 -1.24 4.91
C SER A 13 8.62 -0.46 4.35
N PHE A 14 8.24 -0.70 3.08
CA PHE A 14 7.05 -0.09 2.50
C PHE A 14 5.78 -0.55 3.22
N LEU A 15 5.65 -1.84 3.54
CA LEU A 15 4.50 -2.38 4.26
C LEU A 15 4.35 -1.76 5.66
N ALA A 16 5.46 -1.62 6.37
CA ALA A 16 5.50 -0.98 7.68
C ALA A 16 5.15 0.51 7.59
N ALA A 17 5.71 1.23 6.61
CA ALA A 17 5.39 2.64 6.37
C ALA A 17 3.91 2.84 6.03
N ALA A 18 3.34 1.95 5.19
CA ALA A 18 1.92 1.98 4.85
C ALA A 18 1.03 1.76 6.09
N TRP A 19 1.39 0.81 6.96
CA TRP A 19 0.65 0.57 8.21
C TRP A 19 0.70 1.78 9.14
N VAL A 20 1.89 2.37 9.35
CA VAL A 20 2.07 3.59 10.16
C VAL A 20 1.26 4.76 9.57
N ALA A 21 1.28 4.93 8.25
CA ALA A 21 0.51 5.97 7.58
C ALA A 21 -1.00 5.79 7.81
N VAL A 22 -1.52 4.56 7.71
CA VAL A 22 -2.94 4.27 8.00
C VAL A 22 -3.29 4.61 9.44
N VAL A 23 -2.48 4.17 10.40
CA VAL A 23 -2.69 4.48 11.83
C VAL A 23 -2.66 5.98 12.08
N ALA A 24 -1.71 6.71 11.46
CA ALA A 24 -1.60 8.15 11.58
C ALA A 24 -2.80 8.89 10.97
N ILE A 25 -3.28 8.47 9.79
CA ILE A 25 -4.45 9.08 9.15
C ILE A 25 -5.70 8.87 10.00
N LEU A 26 -5.89 7.66 10.57
CA LEU A 26 -7.01 7.39 11.47
C LEU A 26 -6.92 8.21 12.77
N ALA A 27 -5.73 8.49 13.27
CA ALA A 27 -5.56 9.30 14.48
C ALA A 27 -5.75 10.80 14.23
N VAL A 28 -5.34 11.31 13.06
CA VAL A 28 -5.25 12.75 12.77
C VAL A 28 -6.42 13.28 11.94
N ALA A 29 -6.95 12.49 11.02
CA ALA A 29 -8.00 12.90 10.09
C ALA A 29 -9.00 11.76 9.82
N PRO A 30 -9.75 11.32 10.84
CA PRO A 30 -10.63 10.16 10.72
C PRO A 30 -11.82 10.44 9.78
N ASP A 31 -12.16 11.72 9.54
CA ASP A 31 -13.20 12.16 8.60
C ASP A 31 -12.93 11.73 7.15
N VAL A 32 -11.66 11.46 6.79
CA VAL A 32 -11.28 10.95 5.46
C VAL A 32 -11.90 9.58 5.22
N TYR A 33 -11.98 8.75 6.26
CA TYR A 33 -12.63 7.44 6.19
C TYR A 33 -14.16 7.58 6.23
N ASP A 34 -14.69 8.54 7.00
CA ASP A 34 -16.12 8.78 7.09
C ASP A 34 -16.72 9.18 5.73
N GLN A 35 -16.05 10.07 4.98
CA GLN A 35 -16.46 10.46 3.63
C GLN A 35 -16.34 9.32 2.62
N ALA A 36 -15.31 8.48 2.74
CA ALA A 36 -15.10 7.36 1.82
C ALA A 36 -16.03 6.17 2.08
N LEU A 37 -16.44 5.95 3.34
CA LEU A 37 -17.24 4.79 3.75
C LEU A 37 -18.73 5.09 3.94
N GLY A 38 -19.14 6.35 4.10
CA GLY A 38 -20.55 6.75 4.18
C GLY A 38 -21.30 6.19 5.40
N LEU A 39 -20.60 5.88 6.49
CA LEU A 39 -21.17 5.18 7.65
C LEU A 39 -21.88 6.12 8.65
N PRO A 40 -23.03 5.73 9.22
CA PRO A 40 -23.65 6.41 10.36
C PRO A 40 -22.75 6.39 11.61
N ILE A 41 -22.67 7.52 12.31
CA ILE A 41 -21.76 7.78 13.44
C ILE A 41 -21.84 6.73 14.57
N ALA A 42 -22.98 6.05 14.74
CA ALA A 42 -23.22 5.08 15.81
C ALA A 42 -22.43 3.75 15.69
N ASP A 43 -22.09 3.31 14.47
CA ASP A 43 -21.40 2.02 14.22
C ASP A 43 -19.89 2.16 13.94
N ARG A 44 -19.35 3.36 14.17
CA ARG A 44 -18.00 3.79 13.76
C ARG A 44 -16.86 3.00 14.42
N ARG A 45 -16.79 2.98 15.75
CA ARG A 45 -15.66 2.37 16.47
C ARG A 45 -15.48 0.87 16.24
N PRO A 46 -16.53 0.01 16.29
CA PRO A 46 -16.34 -1.41 16.04
C PRO A 46 -15.90 -1.68 14.60
N PHE A 47 -16.38 -0.89 13.63
CA PHE A 47 -15.98 -1.03 12.22
C PHE A 47 -14.52 -0.61 11.99
N GLU A 48 -14.08 0.54 12.52
CA GLU A 48 -12.68 1.00 12.44
C GLU A 48 -11.73 -0.04 13.03
N VAL A 49 -12.06 -0.60 14.20
CA VAL A 49 -11.26 -1.64 14.87
C VAL A 49 -11.24 -2.93 14.04
N ALA A 50 -12.39 -3.37 13.53
CA ALA A 50 -12.46 -4.55 12.66
C ALA A 50 -11.66 -4.37 11.37
N PHE A 51 -11.73 -3.19 10.75
CA PHE A 51 -10.96 -2.85 9.56
C PHE A 51 -9.45 -2.86 9.85
N LEU A 52 -9.02 -2.21 10.93
CA LEU A 52 -7.63 -2.20 11.36
C LEU A 52 -7.11 -3.61 11.67
N ALA A 53 -7.91 -4.43 12.34
CA ALA A 53 -7.56 -5.81 12.64
C ALA A 53 -7.43 -6.64 11.35
N ALA A 54 -8.41 -6.55 10.45
CA ALA A 54 -8.38 -7.26 9.17
C ALA A 54 -7.19 -6.82 8.30
N LEU A 55 -6.93 -5.51 8.21
CA LEU A 55 -5.78 -4.96 7.51
C LEU A 55 -4.48 -5.47 8.13
N SER A 56 -4.34 -5.43 9.45
CA SER A 56 -3.14 -5.89 10.14
C SER A 56 -2.87 -7.37 9.91
N ILE A 57 -3.91 -8.23 9.98
CA ILE A 57 -3.80 -9.65 9.66
C ILE A 57 -3.35 -9.84 8.21
N PHE A 58 -3.97 -9.11 7.27
CA PHE A 58 -3.59 -9.15 5.87
C PHE A 58 -2.11 -8.78 5.66
N LEU A 59 -1.63 -7.70 6.28
CA LEU A 59 -0.22 -7.30 6.20
C LEU A 59 0.71 -8.35 6.82
N VAL A 60 0.33 -9.00 7.92
CA VAL A 60 1.13 -10.09 8.53
C VAL A 60 1.23 -11.29 7.59
N ILE A 61 0.15 -11.66 6.90
CA ILE A 61 0.16 -12.73 5.90
C ILE A 61 1.09 -12.38 4.74
N VAL A 62 0.99 -11.15 4.22
CA VAL A 62 1.87 -10.65 3.15
C VAL A 62 3.33 -10.66 3.60
N ALA A 63 3.64 -10.09 4.76
CA ALA A 63 4.98 -10.07 5.33
C ALA A 63 5.54 -11.49 5.51
N THR A 64 4.72 -12.42 6.00
CA THR A 64 5.10 -13.83 6.14
C THR A 64 5.40 -14.46 4.78
N GLY A 65 4.59 -14.19 3.76
CA GLY A 65 4.83 -14.65 2.39
C GLY A 65 6.12 -14.09 1.79
N VAL A 66 6.44 -12.82 2.07
CA VAL A 66 7.71 -12.18 1.69
C VAL A 66 8.88 -12.85 2.40
N LEU A 67 8.81 -13.05 3.73
CA LEU A 67 9.86 -13.68 4.54
C LEU A 67 10.12 -15.13 4.13
N ARG A 68 9.05 -15.89 3.87
CA ARG A 68 9.12 -17.28 3.36
C ARG A 68 9.43 -17.38 1.87
N ARG A 69 9.64 -16.24 1.18
CA ARG A 69 9.99 -16.16 -0.25
C ARG A 69 9.00 -16.90 -1.15
N TRP A 70 7.71 -16.81 -0.85
CA TRP A 70 6.68 -17.47 -1.66
C TRP A 70 6.69 -16.94 -3.08
N ARG A 71 6.70 -17.85 -4.06
CA ARG A 71 6.73 -17.50 -5.49
C ARG A 71 5.50 -16.71 -5.90
N TRP A 72 4.32 -17.12 -5.44
CA TRP A 72 3.06 -16.42 -5.69
C TRP A 72 3.04 -15.02 -5.10
N MET A 73 3.56 -14.85 -3.88
CA MET A 73 3.60 -13.55 -3.21
C MET A 73 4.47 -12.56 -3.99
N PHE A 74 5.57 -13.01 -4.59
CA PHE A 74 6.40 -12.15 -5.44
C PHE A 74 5.60 -11.58 -6.60
N TRP A 75 4.89 -12.44 -7.34
CA TRP A 75 4.11 -12.02 -8.51
C TRP A 75 2.93 -11.13 -8.13
N LEU A 76 2.21 -11.47 -7.06
CA LEU A 76 1.09 -10.65 -6.57
C LEU A 76 1.57 -9.24 -6.17
N ILE A 77 2.67 -9.14 -5.43
CA ILE A 77 3.23 -7.85 -5.02
C ILE A 77 3.74 -7.09 -6.23
N LEU A 78 4.47 -7.75 -7.14
CA LEU A 78 4.99 -7.12 -8.35
C LEU A 78 3.85 -6.50 -9.19
N VAL A 79 2.79 -7.26 -9.45
CA VAL A 79 1.64 -6.78 -10.23
C VAL A 79 0.93 -5.65 -9.49
N ALA A 80 0.66 -5.81 -8.19
CA ALA A 80 0.03 -4.76 -7.38
C ALA A 80 0.86 -3.46 -7.38
N PHE A 81 2.19 -3.59 -7.36
CA PHE A 81 3.10 -2.46 -7.32
C PHE A 81 3.21 -1.75 -8.66
N LEU A 82 3.27 -2.52 -9.76
CA LEU A 82 3.22 -1.96 -11.11
C LEU A 82 1.89 -1.25 -11.40
N ALA A 83 0.78 -1.78 -10.88
CA ALA A 83 -0.53 -1.12 -10.96
C ALA A 83 -0.57 0.23 -10.20
N GLY A 84 0.40 0.51 -9.32
CA GLY A 84 0.58 1.81 -8.67
C GLY A 84 0.67 2.99 -9.64
N VAL A 85 1.12 2.75 -10.88
CA VAL A 85 1.16 3.79 -11.93
C VAL A 85 -0.22 4.36 -12.25
N ILE A 86 -1.30 3.58 -12.08
CA ILE A 86 -2.69 4.00 -12.34
C ILE A 86 -3.13 5.08 -11.34
N ARG A 87 -2.52 5.12 -10.15
CA ARG A 87 -2.86 6.13 -9.14
C ARG A 87 -2.43 7.53 -9.55
N LEU A 88 -1.32 7.71 -10.27
CA LEU A 88 -0.90 9.04 -10.73
C LEU A 88 -1.94 9.71 -11.64
N PRO A 89 -2.40 9.11 -12.75
CA PRO A 89 -3.40 9.73 -13.61
C PRO A 89 -4.74 9.84 -12.89
N ALA A 90 -5.13 8.87 -12.04
CA ALA A 90 -6.35 8.97 -11.25
C ALA A 90 -6.32 10.20 -10.32
N SER A 91 -5.24 10.37 -9.55
CA SER A 91 -5.06 11.54 -8.68
C SER A 91 -5.02 12.84 -9.46
N ALA A 92 -4.37 12.88 -10.62
CA ALA A 92 -4.35 14.05 -11.48
C ALA A 92 -5.76 14.41 -12.00
N LEU A 93 -6.55 13.42 -12.41
CA LEU A 93 -7.93 13.61 -12.87
C LEU A 93 -8.87 14.06 -11.74
N GLU A 94 -8.73 13.53 -10.53
CA GLU A 94 -9.48 13.98 -9.35
C GLU A 94 -9.15 15.43 -8.98
N LEU A 95 -7.87 15.80 -9.02
CA LEU A 95 -7.42 17.18 -8.75
C LEU A 95 -7.86 18.16 -9.84
N ALA A 96 -7.90 17.71 -11.10
CA ALA A 96 -8.44 18.48 -12.23
C ALA A 96 -9.98 18.60 -12.21
N GLY A 97 -10.67 17.84 -11.34
CA GLY A 97 -12.13 17.84 -11.26
C GLY A 97 -12.82 17.04 -12.37
N ALA A 98 -12.08 16.23 -13.13
CA ALA A 98 -12.62 15.37 -14.18
C ALA A 98 -13.35 14.13 -13.61
N ILE A 99 -13.03 13.73 -12.38
CA ILE A 99 -13.63 12.60 -11.66
C ILE A 99 -14.01 13.09 -10.24
N PRO A 100 -15.11 12.59 -9.63
CA PRO A 100 -15.47 12.94 -8.26
C PRO A 100 -14.31 12.67 -7.29
N ARG A 101 -13.96 13.66 -6.47
CA ARG A 101 -12.93 13.49 -5.44
C ARG A 101 -13.45 12.59 -4.33
N GLN A 102 -12.69 11.56 -4.00
CA GLN A 102 -13.05 10.61 -2.95
C GLN A 102 -12.60 11.07 -1.55
N GLY A 103 -11.91 12.20 -1.45
CA GLY A 103 -11.48 12.79 -0.19
C GLY A 103 -10.82 14.15 -0.35
N PRO A 104 -10.25 14.69 0.73
CA PRO A 104 -9.54 15.97 0.71
C PRO A 104 -8.38 16.00 -0.30
N ALA A 105 -8.10 17.16 -0.89
CA ALA A 105 -7.07 17.28 -1.94
C ALA A 105 -5.68 16.80 -1.50
N TRP A 106 -5.29 17.04 -0.23
CA TRP A 106 -4.03 16.56 0.32
C TRP A 106 -3.93 15.03 0.34
N TYR A 107 -5.06 14.35 0.57
CA TYR A 107 -5.14 12.88 0.59
C TYR A 107 -5.00 12.31 -0.82
N VAL A 108 -5.61 12.97 -1.81
CA VAL A 108 -5.45 12.62 -3.24
C VAL A 108 -3.99 12.76 -3.67
N VAL A 109 -3.30 13.84 -3.27
CA VAL A 109 -1.86 14.02 -3.55
C VAL A 109 -1.04 12.92 -2.89
N LEU A 110 -1.30 12.62 -1.61
CA LEU A 110 -0.63 11.54 -0.89
C LEU A 110 -0.81 10.18 -1.59
N GLN A 111 -2.03 9.87 -2.05
CA GLN A 111 -2.30 8.63 -2.80
C GLN A 111 -1.48 8.55 -4.09
N GLY A 112 -1.37 9.66 -4.83
CA GLY A 112 -0.56 9.73 -6.05
C GLY A 112 0.92 9.49 -5.75
N VAL A 113 1.46 10.11 -4.69
CA VAL A 113 2.84 9.90 -4.24
C VAL A 113 3.08 8.44 -3.84
N ILE A 114 2.16 7.85 -3.05
CA ILE A 114 2.25 6.43 -2.67
C ILE A 114 2.27 5.55 -3.90
N GLY A 115 1.40 5.80 -4.88
CA GLY A 115 1.37 5.05 -6.15
C GLY A 115 2.66 5.15 -6.95
N ALA A 116 3.27 6.34 -7.00
CA ALA A 116 4.56 6.56 -7.65
C ALA A 116 5.68 5.77 -6.96
N VAL A 117 5.77 5.84 -5.63
CA VAL A 117 6.75 5.06 -4.84
C VAL A 117 6.54 3.56 -5.06
N GLN A 118 5.29 3.11 -5.01
CA GLN A 118 4.93 1.71 -5.21
C GLN A 118 5.36 1.23 -6.60
N PHE A 119 5.14 2.03 -7.63
CA PHE A 119 5.58 1.75 -9.00
C PHE A 119 7.10 1.64 -9.11
N VAL A 120 7.85 2.59 -8.52
CA VAL A 120 9.32 2.55 -8.51
C VAL A 120 9.84 1.28 -7.82
N ILE A 121 9.24 0.87 -6.71
CA ILE A 121 9.59 -0.40 -6.05
C ILE A 121 9.26 -1.59 -6.96
N GLY A 122 8.11 -1.59 -7.63
CA GLY A 122 7.74 -2.63 -8.60
C GLY A 122 8.75 -2.77 -9.74
N ILE A 123 9.23 -1.65 -10.27
CA ILE A 123 10.30 -1.64 -11.28
C ILE A 123 11.61 -2.21 -10.72
N ALA A 124 12.00 -1.82 -9.50
CA ALA A 124 13.18 -2.37 -8.84
C ALA A 124 13.07 -3.88 -8.63
N MET A 125 11.90 -4.38 -8.24
CA MET A 125 11.62 -5.83 -8.13
C MET A 125 11.77 -6.53 -9.48
N LEU A 126 11.26 -5.95 -10.56
CA LEU A 126 11.35 -6.53 -11.91
C LEU A 126 12.79 -6.60 -12.43
N MET A 127 13.56 -5.52 -12.26
CA MET A 127 14.99 -5.50 -12.61
C MET A 127 15.77 -6.54 -11.81
N GLY A 128 15.44 -6.62 -10.51
CA GLY A 128 16.01 -7.58 -9.60
C GLY A 128 15.77 -9.03 -9.96
N TYR A 129 14.53 -9.34 -10.34
CA TYR A 129 14.12 -10.65 -10.82
C TYR A 129 14.91 -11.08 -12.06
N ARG A 130 15.11 -10.16 -13.01
CA ARG A 130 15.90 -10.44 -14.23
C ARG A 130 17.37 -10.78 -13.94
N ARG A 131 17.94 -10.27 -12.84
CA ARG A 131 19.36 -10.51 -12.49
C ARG A 131 19.58 -11.74 -11.61
N SER A 132 18.69 -11.98 -10.66
CA SER A 132 18.94 -12.89 -9.54
C SER A 132 17.81 -13.88 -9.25
N GLY A 133 16.74 -13.86 -10.06
CA GLY A 133 15.55 -14.68 -9.86
C GLY A 133 14.63 -14.17 -8.74
N LEU A 134 13.69 -15.02 -8.33
CA LEU A 134 12.66 -14.65 -7.34
C LEU A 134 13.29 -14.36 -5.97
N TRP A 135 12.98 -13.20 -5.40
CA TRP A 135 13.48 -12.74 -4.09
C TRP A 135 15.01 -12.64 -3.96
N GLY A 136 15.74 -12.63 -5.08
CA GLY A 136 17.21 -12.60 -5.09
C GLY A 136 17.82 -11.33 -4.47
N ASN A 137 19.10 -11.43 -4.11
CA ASN A 137 19.89 -10.29 -3.62
C ASN A 137 20.49 -9.55 -4.82
N PHE A 138 20.42 -8.21 -4.79
CA PHE A 138 21.17 -7.33 -5.68
C PHE A 138 21.95 -6.31 -4.88
#